data_AF-A0A5K0YQ72-F1
#
_entry.id   AF-A0A5K0YQ72-F1
#
_cell.length_a   1.000
_cell.length_b   1.000
_cell.length_c   1.000
_cell.angle_alpha   90.00
_cell.angle_beta   90.00
_cell.angle_gamma   90.00
#
_symmetry.space_group_name_H-M   'P 1'
#
loop_
_entity.id
_entity.type
_entity.pdbx_description
1 polymer ?
#
loop_
_entity_poly.entity_id
_entity_poly.type
_entity_poly.pdbx_seq_one_letter_code
_entity_poly.pdbx_strand_id
1 'polypeptide(L)'
;QIPKWWIWMYWSCPTNWTLRAFFSSQYGDIQEQVDVFGEQKTVANFLKDYYGFHHDQLGLTAAMLIIYPLLFALLFALFTSKLSFQRR
;
A
#
# COMPACT_ATOMS: atom_id res chain seq x y z
N GLN A 1 -10.92 7.76 -15.23
CA GLN A 1 -10.75 8.36 -13.89
C GLN A 1 -11.67 7.64 -12.91
N ILE A 2 -11.20 7.30 -11.70
CA ILE A 2 -11.99 6.57 -10.69
C ILE A 2 -12.96 7.55 -10.01
N PRO A 3 -14.25 7.21 -9.82
CA PRO A 3 -15.19 8.05 -9.10
C PRO A 3 -14.72 8.33 -7.66
N LYS A 4 -14.88 9.56 -7.15
CA LYS A 4 -14.33 9.96 -5.84
C LYS A 4 -14.77 9.07 -4.67
N TRP A 5 -16.02 8.61 -4.69
CA TRP A 5 -16.58 7.68 -3.71
C TRP A 5 -15.96 6.28 -3.72
N TRP A 6 -15.35 5.84 -4.82
CA TRP A 6 -14.66 4.54 -4.94
C TRP A 6 -13.20 4.60 -4.48
N ILE A 7 -12.63 5.79 -4.27
CA ILE A 7 -11.23 5.96 -3.87
C ILE A 7 -10.94 5.27 -2.53
N TRP A 8 -11.90 5.21 -1.63
CA TRP A 8 -11.73 4.52 -0.35
C TRP A 8 -11.44 3.03 -0.51
N MET A 9 -12.02 2.36 -1.50
CA MET A 9 -11.74 0.94 -1.78
C MET A 9 -10.31 0.70 -2.24
N TYR A 10 -9.72 1.67 -2.96
CA TYR A 10 -8.31 1.62 -3.34
C TYR A 10 -7.40 1.70 -2.09
N TRP A 11 -7.74 2.55 -1.12
CA TRP A 11 -6.97 2.67 0.13
C TRP A 11 -7.27 1.57 1.16
N SER A 12 -8.38 0.84 1.05
CA SER A 12 -8.69 -0.29 1.94
C SER A 12 -8.08 -1.62 1.48
N CYS A 13 -7.48 -1.67 0.29
CA CYS A 13 -6.91 -2.89 -0.26
C CYS A 13 -5.46 -3.08 0.24
N PRO A 14 -5.12 -4.18 0.92
CA PRO A 14 -3.76 -4.41 1.41
C PRO A 14 -2.73 -4.48 0.27
N THR A 15 -3.11 -5.03 -0.89
CA THR A 15 -2.24 -5.13 -2.07
C THR A 15 -1.74 -3.77 -2.55
N ASN A 16 -2.56 -2.73 -2.46
CA ASN A 16 -2.16 -1.37 -2.83
C ASN A 16 -1.02 -0.86 -1.93
N TRP A 17 -1.14 -1.07 -0.61
CA TRP A 17 -0.09 -0.72 0.34
C TRP A 17 1.17 -1.55 0.15
N THR A 18 1.06 -2.84 -0.14
CA THR A 18 2.21 -3.70 -0.44
C THR A 18 2.97 -3.24 -1.68
N LEU A 19 2.27 -2.91 -2.77
CA LEU A 19 2.89 -2.39 -3.99
C LEU A 19 3.57 -1.04 -3.74
N ARG A 20 2.90 -0.14 -3.01
CA ARG A 20 3.49 1.14 -2.57
C ARG A 20 4.79 0.92 -1.81
N ALA A 21 4.81 0.02 -0.83
CA ALA A 21 6.01 -0.29 -0.06
C ALA A 21 7.12 -0.82 -0.95
N PHE A 22 6.82 -1.83 -1.78
CA PHE A 22 7.79 -2.47 -2.66
C PHE A 22 8.44 -1.48 -3.62
N PHE A 23 7.64 -0.68 -4.33
CA PHE A 23 8.19 0.27 -5.31
C PHE A 23 8.95 1.41 -4.65
N SER A 24 8.43 1.97 -3.56
CA SER A 24 9.11 3.08 -2.87
C SER A 24 10.39 2.64 -2.15
N SER A 25 10.47 1.40 -1.64
CA SER A 25 11.68 0.87 -1.01
C SER A 25 12.75 0.49 -2.03
N GLN A 26 12.35 -0.12 -3.15
CA GLN A 26 13.30 -0.62 -4.15
C GLN A 26 13.78 0.47 -5.11
N TYR A 27 12.89 1.37 -5.51
CA TYR A 27 13.14 2.29 -6.62
C TYR A 27 12.96 3.77 -6.23
N GLY A 28 12.58 4.06 -4.98
CA GLY A 28 12.27 5.41 -4.53
C GLY A 28 13.48 6.36 -4.44
N ASP A 29 14.70 5.83 -4.42
CA ASP A 29 15.95 6.61 -4.36
C ASP A 29 16.87 6.36 -5.58
N ILE A 30 16.36 5.71 -6.63
CA ILE A 30 17.14 5.47 -7.84
C ILE A 30 17.17 6.73 -8.71
N GLN A 31 18.36 7.34 -8.80
CA GLN A 31 18.64 8.52 -9.60
C GLN A 31 19.10 8.20 -11.03
N GLU A 32 19.14 6.92 -11.41
CA GLU A 32 19.44 6.52 -12.78
C GLU A 32 18.42 7.11 -13.75
N GLN A 33 18.91 7.69 -14.84
CA GLN A 33 18.06 8.25 -15.88
C GLN A 33 17.59 7.15 -16.82
N VAL A 34 16.29 7.16 -17.10
CA VAL A 34 15.64 6.22 -18.01
C VAL A 34 14.87 7.04 -19.03
N ASP A 35 14.92 6.60 -20.28
CA ASP A 35 14.06 7.13 -21.33
C ASP A 35 12.66 6.55 -21.13
N VAL A 36 11.73 7.42 -20.72
CA VAL A 36 10.34 7.06 -20.54
C VAL A 36 9.49 7.99 -21.38
N PHE A 37 8.78 7.43 -22.36
CA PHE A 37 7.96 8.20 -23.32
C PHE A 37 8.73 9.27 -24.11
N GLY A 38 10.04 9.09 -24.35
CA GLY A 38 10.87 10.05 -25.08
C GLY A 38 11.43 11.18 -24.24
N GLU A 39 11.22 11.16 -22.91
CA GLU A 39 11.84 12.07 -21.95
C GLU A 39 12.79 11.32 -21.02
N GLN A 40 14.00 11.87 -20.82
CA GLN A 40 14.94 11.39 -19.81
C GLN A 40 14.46 11.82 -18.42
N LYS A 41 14.04 10.86 -17.59
CA LYS A 41 13.65 11.08 -16.19
C LYS A 41 14.31 10.07 -15.28
N THR A 42 14.55 10.45 -14.04
CA THR A 42 14.99 9.48 -13.04
C THR A 42 13.87 8.50 -12.71
N VAL A 43 14.22 7.25 -12.39
CA VAL A 43 13.24 6.23 -11.98
C VAL A 43 12.39 6.73 -10.81
N ALA A 44 13.01 7.39 -9.83
CA ALA A 44 12.32 7.98 -8.69
C ALA A 44 11.27 9.03 -9.10
N ASN A 45 11.61 9.93 -10.04
CA ASN A 45 10.66 10.95 -10.53
C ASN A 45 9.52 10.31 -11.33
N PHE A 46 9.80 9.28 -12.13
CA PHE A 46 8.76 8.57 -12.85
C PHE A 46 7.75 7.90 -11.90
N LEU A 47 8.22 7.24 -10.84
CA LEU A 47 7.34 6.60 -9.85
C LEU A 47 6.51 7.62 -9.06
N LYS A 48 7.08 8.79 -8.79
CA LYS A 48 6.37 9.89 -8.13
C LYS A 48 5.30 10.49 -9.05
N ASP A 49 5.66 10.83 -10.28
CA ASP A 49 4.77 11.55 -11.20
C ASP A 49 3.67 10.66 -11.79
N TYR A 50 3.98 9.39 -12.08
CA TYR A 50 3.05 8.47 -12.72
C TYR A 50 2.25 7.64 -11.72
N TYR A 51 2.90 7.13 -10.67
CA TYR A 51 2.26 6.25 -9.68
C TYR A 51 1.91 6.95 -8.36
N GLY A 52 2.38 8.18 -8.12
CA GLY A 52 2.13 8.90 -6.88
C GLY A 52 2.80 8.27 -5.67
N PHE A 53 3.91 7.57 -5.87
CA PHE A 53 4.68 6.95 -4.81
C PHE A 53 5.69 7.95 -4.24
N HIS A 54 5.37 8.50 -3.08
CA HIS A 54 6.29 9.37 -2.35
C HIS A 54 7.11 8.55 -1.37
N HIS A 55 8.44 8.72 -1.38
CA HIS A 55 9.32 8.06 -0.41
C HIS A 55 8.95 8.44 1.04
N ASP A 56 8.48 9.67 1.25
CA ASP A 56 7.96 10.16 2.55
C ASP A 56 6.74 9.38 3.08
N GLN A 57 6.05 8.62 2.21
CA GLN A 57 4.89 7.80 2.57
C GLN A 57 5.27 6.38 3.00
N LEU A 58 6.56 6.03 3.05
CA LEU A 58 7.04 4.73 3.53
C LEU A 58 6.58 4.46 4.97
N GLY A 59 6.66 5.46 5.84
CA GLY A 59 6.22 5.33 7.24
C GLY A 59 4.73 5.02 7.37
N LEU A 60 3.88 5.72 6.61
CA LEU A 60 2.43 5.47 6.56
C LEU A 60 2.13 4.06 6.02
N THR A 61 2.85 3.67 4.96
CA THR A 61 2.67 2.36 4.32
C THR A 61 3.06 1.22 5.27
N ALA A 62 4.17 1.37 5.99
CA ALA A 62 4.61 0.41 7.00
C ALA A 62 3.58 0.27 8.13
N ALA A 63 3.04 1.38 8.63
CA ALA A 63 2.01 1.36 9.66
C ALA A 63 0.74 0.60 9.19
N MET A 64 0.28 0.87 7.96
CA MET A 64 -0.87 0.18 7.39
C MET A 64 -0.62 -1.33 7.26
N LEU A 65 0.56 -1.74 6.78
CA LEU A 65 0.93 -3.15 6.66
C LEU A 65 0.97 -3.88 8.00
N ILE A 66 1.24 -3.19 9.11
CA ILE A 66 1.17 -3.76 10.47
C ILE A 66 -0.28 -3.82 10.99
N ILE A 67 -1.11 -2.83 10.68
CA ILE A 67 -2.51 -2.77 11.13
C ILE A 67 -3.33 -3.92 10.55
N TYR A 68 -3.16 -4.27 9.27
CA TYR A 68 -3.93 -5.35 8.63
C TYR A 68 -3.84 -6.71 9.34
N PRO A 69 -2.65 -7.30 9.60
CA PRO A 69 -2.54 -8.58 10.28
C PRO A 69 -3.02 -8.50 11.74
N LEU A 70 -2.80 -7.38 12.45
CA LEU A 70 -3.31 -7.19 13.81
C LEU A 70 -4.85 -7.19 13.84
N LEU A 71 -5.47 -6.45 12.92
CA LEU A 71 -6.92 -6.39 12.79
C LEU A 71 -7.49 -7.77 12.42
N PHE A 72 -6.85 -8.48 11.49
CA PHE A 72 -7.24 -9.84 11.13
C PHE A 72 -7.12 -10.81 12.31
N ALA A 73 -6.02 -10.77 13.07
CA ALA A 73 -5.82 -11.59 14.25
C ALA A 73 -6.86 -11.29 15.35
N LEU A 74 -7.17 -10.02 15.58
CA LEU A 74 -8.18 -9.59 16.55
C LEU A 74 -9.58 -10.05 16.14
N LEU A 75 -9.97 -9.86 14.88
CA LEU A 75 -11.25 -10.36 14.36
C LEU A 75 -11.33 -11.88 14.46
N PHE A 76 -10.26 -12.59 14.09
CA PHE A 76 -10.20 -14.05 14.20
C PHE A 76 -10.38 -14.52 15.65
N ALA A 77 -9.71 -13.88 16.61
CA ALA A 77 -9.85 -14.20 18.04
C ALA A 77 -11.27 -13.91 18.55
N LEU A 78 -11.85 -12.75 18.21
CA LEU A 78 -13.22 -12.38 18.61
C LEU A 78 -14.26 -13.33 18.03
N PHE A 79 -14.18 -13.65 16.74
CA PHE A 79 -15.11 -14.56 16.09
C PHE A 79 -14.99 -15.98 16.62
N THR A 80 -13.77 -16.47 16.82
CA THR A 80 -13.56 -17.81 17.40
C THR A 80 -14.09 -17.88 18.84
N SER A 81 -13.89 -16.84 19.65
CA SER A 81 -14.44 -16.75 21.00
C SER A 81 -15.97 -16.75 20.99
N LYS A 82 -16.61 -15.92 20.16
CA LYS A 82 -18.07 -15.82 20.04
C LYS A 82 -18.71 -17.08 19.44
N LEU A 83 -18.09 -17.71 18.46
CA LEU A 83 -18.55 -18.96 17.84
C LEU A 83 -18.34 -20.16 18.79
N SER A 84 -17.31 -20.15 19.64
CA SER A 84 -17.14 -21.19 20.66
C SER A 84 -18.27 -21.17 21.71
N PHE A 85 -18.83 -19.98 21.99
CA PHE A 85 -19.99 -19.84 22.88
C PHE A 85 -21.28 -20.45 22.29
N GLN A 86 -21.43 -20.49 20.95
CA GLN A 86 -22.58 -21.15 20.33
C GLN A 86 -22.48 -22.69 20.32
N ARG A 87 -21.32 -23.26 20.64
CA ARG A 87 -21.04 -24.70 20.53
C ARG A 87 -20.80 -25.40 21.87
N ARG A 88 -21.10 -24.74 22.99
CA ARG A 88 -21.07 -25.30 24.34
C ARG A 88 -22.41 -25.18 25.03
#